data_AF-A0A845CEP0-F1
#
_entry.id   AF-A0A845CEP0-F1
#
_cell.length_a   1.000
_cell.length_b   1.000
_cell.length_c   1.000
_cell.angle_alpha   90.00
_cell.angle_beta   90.00
_cell.angle_gamma   90.00
#
_symmetry.space_group_name_H-M   'P 1'
#
loop_
_entity.id
_entity.type
_entity.pdbx_description
1 polymer ?
#
loop_
_entity_poly.entity_id
_entity_poly.type
_entity_poly.pdbx_seq_one_letter_code
_entity_poly.pdbx_strand_id
1 'polypeptide(L)' 'MLEASPLGSSGWHEGLCRTCPVPGLMRDTTCHHLHVEGEIQRGFLRKRVQVTFALCRNGVEELSDPMRCPTCEASMPSLD' A
#
# COMPACT_ATOMS: atom_id res chain seq x y z
N MET A 1 -12.24 -16.26 -23.51
CA MET A 1 -13.07 -15.13 -23.05
C MET A 1 -12.85 -15.05 -21.54
N LEU A 2 -12.11 -14.05 -21.04
CA LEU A 2 -11.97 -13.88 -19.59
C LEU A 2 -13.29 -13.32 -19.06
N GLU A 3 -13.96 -14.07 -18.19
CA GLU A 3 -15.16 -13.60 -17.49
C GLU A 3 -14.80 -12.41 -16.60
N ALA A 4 -15.59 -11.34 -16.71
CA ALA A 4 -15.49 -10.21 -15.80
C ALA A 4 -15.84 -10.67 -14.39
N SER A 5 -14.94 -10.44 -13.44
CA SER A 5 -15.17 -10.79 -12.04
C SER A 5 -16.44 -10.09 -11.51
N PRO A 6 -17.24 -10.73 -10.65
CA PRO A 6 -18.50 -10.17 -10.12
C PRO A 6 -18.32 -8.89 -9.27
N LEU A 7 -17.08 -8.45 -9.02
CA LEU A 7 -16.72 -7.12 -8.51
C LEU A 7 -16.83 -6.02 -9.61
N GLY A 8 -17.62 -6.27 -10.65
CA GLY A 8 -17.85 -5.36 -11.76
C GLY A 8 -18.26 -3.97 -11.25
N SER A 9 -17.46 -2.97 -11.64
CA SER A 9 -17.56 -1.53 -11.32
C SER A 9 -16.88 -1.03 -10.03
N SER A 10 -15.84 -1.70 -9.54
CA SER A 10 -15.03 -1.24 -8.40
C SER A 10 -14.38 0.15 -8.55
N GLY A 11 -14.66 0.90 -9.63
CA GLY A 11 -14.19 2.26 -9.86
C GLY A 11 -12.72 2.34 -10.25
N TRP A 12 -12.04 1.20 -10.29
CA TRP A 12 -10.67 1.05 -10.73
C TRP A 12 -10.58 1.23 -12.25
N HIS A 13 -9.65 2.07 -12.67
CA HIS A 13 -9.32 2.32 -14.07
C HIS A 13 -7.82 2.64 -14.16
N GLU A 14 -7.24 2.53 -15.35
CA GLU A 14 -5.79 2.66 -15.57
C GLU A 14 -5.19 3.94 -14.95
N GLY A 15 -5.90 5.08 -15.08
CA GLY A 15 -5.48 6.36 -14.51
C GLY A 15 -5.20 6.31 -12.99
N LEU A 16 -5.91 5.48 -12.24
CA LEU A 16 -5.67 5.28 -10.81
C LEU A 16 -4.38 4.49 -10.55
N CYS A 17 -4.07 3.49 -11.37
CA CYS A 17 -2.83 2.72 -11.27
C CYS A 17 -1.61 3.61 -11.53
N ARG A 18 -1.70 4.52 -12.50
CA ARG A 18 -0.60 5.45 -12.85
C ARG A 18 -0.22 6.40 -11.71
N THR A 19 -1.18 6.70 -10.83
CA THR A 19 -0.96 7.55 -9.65
C THR A 19 -1.04 6.77 -8.33
N CYS A 20 -1.08 5.45 -8.38
CA CYS A 20 -1.19 4.63 -7.18
C CYS A 20 0.12 4.75 -6.39
N PRO A 21 0.08 5.08 -5.09
CA PRO A 21 1.30 5.23 -4.30
C PRO A 21 1.94 3.88 -3.94
N VAL A 22 1.18 2.78 -3.97
CA VAL A 22 1.60 1.47 -3.48
C VAL A 22 2.91 0.98 -4.11
N PRO A 23 3.14 1.04 -5.44
CA PRO A 23 4.40 0.57 -6.01
C PRO A 23 5.61 1.37 -5.52
N GLY A 24 5.48 2.68 -5.30
CA GLY A 24 6.56 3.49 -4.72
C GLY A 24 6.80 3.13 -3.26
N LEU A 25 5.72 3.11 -2.47
CA LEU A 25 5.76 2.73 -1.07
C LEU A 25 6.43 1.37 -0.83
N MET A 26 6.09 0.36 -1.64
CA MET A 26 6.65 -0.99 -1.52
C MET A 26 8.14 -1.07 -1.90
N ARG A 27 8.66 -0.13 -2.70
CA ARG A 27 10.09 -0.07 -3.03
C ARG A 27 10.90 0.65 -1.97
N ASP A 28 10.30 1.65 -1.34
CA ASP A 28 11.03 2.63 -0.52
C ASP A 28 10.86 2.39 1.00
N THR A 29 9.90 1.54 1.41
CA THR A 29 9.68 1.20 2.82
C THR A 29 10.80 0.36 3.44
N THR A 30 11.09 0.57 4.72
CA THR A 30 11.96 -0.32 5.52
C THR A 30 11.26 -1.61 5.98
N CYS A 31 9.95 -1.75 5.72
CA CYS A 31 9.15 -2.89 6.12
C CYS A 31 8.95 -3.92 4.98
N HIS A 32 9.72 -5.00 4.96
CA HIS A 32 9.55 -6.07 3.96
C HIS A 32 8.25 -6.87 4.09
N HIS A 33 7.60 -6.80 5.25
CA HIS A 33 6.35 -7.48 5.55
C HIS A 33 5.17 -6.50 5.59
N LEU A 34 5.30 -5.37 4.90
CA LEU A 34 4.27 -4.35 4.82
C LEU A 34 3.03 -4.90 4.11
N HIS A 35 1.89 -4.74 4.74
CA HIS A 35 0.60 -4.90 4.10
C HIS A 35 -0.14 -3.58 4.19
N VAL A 36 -0.69 -3.14 3.06
CA VAL A 36 -1.46 -1.90 2.97
C VAL A 36 -2.86 -2.19 2.48
N GLU A 37 -3.82 -1.47 3.04
CA GLU A 37 -5.14 -1.33 2.48
C GLU A 37 -5.28 0.06 1.90
N GLY A 38 -6.03 0.16 0.80
CA GLY A 38 -6.22 1.42 0.13
C GLY A 38 -7.61 1.51 -0.48
N GLU A 39 -8.08 2.75 -0.56
CA GLU A 39 -9.40 3.08 -1.07
C GLU A 39 -9.29 4.12 -2.20
N ILE A 40 -10.26 4.09 -3.11
CA ILE A 40 -10.39 5.14 -4.13
C ILE A 40 -11.13 6.33 -3.50
N GLN A 41 -10.38 7.36 -3.17
CA GLN A 41 -10.91 8.61 -2.65
C GLN A 41 -11.27 9.57 -3.80
N ARG A 42 -12.46 10.19 -3.70
CA ARG A 42 -12.92 11.21 -4.66
C ARG A 42 -12.51 12.59 -4.16
N GLY A 43 -11.59 13.24 -4.86
CA GLY A 43 -11.34 14.68 -4.71
C GLY A 43 -12.27 15.51 -5.60
N PHE A 44 -12.15 16.83 -5.50
CA PHE A 44 -13.00 17.77 -6.25
C PHE A 44 -12.89 17.63 -7.79
N LEU A 45 -11.71 17.30 -8.31
CA LEU A 45 -11.45 17.20 -9.76
C LEU A 45 -11.04 15.79 -10.23
N ARG A 46 -10.63 14.90 -9.32
CA ARG A 46 -10.09 13.58 -9.69
C ARG A 46 -10.25 12.56 -8.56
N LYS A 47 -10.29 11.30 -8.97
CA LYS A 47 -10.13 10.15 -8.06
C LYS A 47 -8.65 9.86 -7.85
N ARG A 48 -8.29 9.34 -6.68
CA ARG A 48 -6.94 8.85 -6.37
C ARG A 48 -7.02 7.67 -5.42
N VAL A 49 -6.01 6.80 -5.46
CA VAL A 49 -5.83 5.77 -4.45
C VAL A 49 -5.19 6.41 -3.21
N GLN A 50 -5.80 6.21 -2.06
CA GLN A 50 -5.27 6.63 -0.76
C GLN A 50 -5.01 5.36 0.06
N VAL A 51 -3.80 5.21 0.60
CA VAL A 51 -3.53 4.20 1.64
C VAL A 51 -4.23 4.65 2.91
N THR A 52 -5.10 3.80 3.45
CA THR A 52 -5.92 4.07 4.63
C THR A 52 -5.44 3.29 5.85
N PHE A 53 -4.79 2.16 5.62
CA PHE A 53 -4.26 1.32 6.67
C PHE A 53 -2.94 0.70 6.22
N ALA A 54 -2.00 0.59 7.16
CA ALA A 54 -0.71 -0.02 6.95
C ALA A 54 -0.33 -0.84 8.17
N LEU A 55 0.12 -2.07 7.96
CA LEU A 55 0.51 -2.97 9.03
C LEU A 55 1.82 -3.67 8.69
N CYS A 56 2.66 -3.88 9.70
CA CYS A 56 3.77 -4.81 9.61
C CYS A 56 3.29 -6.20 10.01
N ARG A 57 3.28 -7.16 9.08
CA ARG A 57 2.83 -8.53 9.40
C ARG A 57 3.77 -9.25 10.36
N ASN A 58 5.06 -8.91 10.37
CA ASN A 58 6.06 -9.54 11.24
C ASN A 58 5.96 -9.03 12.69
N GLY A 59 5.87 -7.71 12.88
CA GLY A 59 5.68 -7.10 14.21
C GLY A 59 4.24 -7.16 14.71
N VAL A 60 3.28 -7.49 13.83
CA VAL A 60 1.83 -7.46 14.09
C VAL A 60 1.43 -6.10 14.68
N GLU A 61 1.93 -5.04 14.06
CA GLU A 61 1.71 -3.65 14.49
C GLU A 61 1.20 -2.80 13.33
N GLU A 62 0.31 -1.86 13.63
CA GLU A 62 -0.10 -0.83 12.69
C GLU A 62 1.02 0.21 12.56
N LEU A 63 1.34 0.59 11.32
CA LEU A 63 2.35 1.59 11.03
C LEU A 63 1.68 2.93 10.72
N SER A 64 1.91 3.92 11.58
CA SER A 64 1.45 5.29 11.33
C SER A 64 2.19 5.94 10.15
N ASP A 65 3.44 5.55 9.92
CA ASP A 65 4.19 5.88 8.70
C ASP A 65 4.57 4.58 7.99
N PRO A 66 3.96 4.25 6.84
CA PRO A 66 4.23 3.00 6.15
C PRO A 66 5.62 2.96 5.50
N MET A 67 6.36 4.07 5.47
CA MET A 67 7.75 4.10 5.00
C MET A 67 8.72 3.51 6.01
N ARG A 68 8.35 3.48 7.29
CA ARG A 68 9.25 3.06 8.37
C ARG A 68 8.63 2.06 9.32
N CYS A 69 9.31 0.94 9.52
CA CYS A 69 8.95 -0.04 10.55
C CYS A 69 10.11 -0.20 11.54
N PRO A 70 9.97 0.35 12.77
CA PRO A 70 11.00 0.24 13.80
C PRO A 70 11.36 -1.20 14.14
N THR A 71 10.37 -2.11 14.15
CA THR A 71 10.58 -3.53 14.43
C THR A 71 11.44 -4.20 13.35
N CYS A 72 11.16 -3.94 12.07
CA CYS A 72 11.94 -4.48 10.96
C CYS A 72 13.35 -3.90 10.93
N GLU A 73 13.49 -2.59 11.16
CA GLU A 73 14.78 -1.90 11.22
C GLU A 73 15.66 -2.46 12.34
N ALA A 74 15.10 -2.74 13.52
CA ALA A 74 15.83 -3.34 14.63
C ALA A 74 16.19 -4.82 14.39
N SER A 75 15.41 -5.54 13.60
CA SER A 75 15.64 -6.96 13.28
C SER A 75 16.64 -7.19 12.15
N MET A 76 16.95 -6.19 11.34
CA MET A 76 17.99 -6.31 10.32
C MET A 76 19.35 -6.29 11.02
N PRO A 77 20.13 -7.39 10.97
CA PRO A 77 21.50 -7.33 11.45
C PRO A 77 22.26 -6.32 10.60
N SER A 78 23.02 -5.45 11.26
CA SER A 78 24.04 -4.64 10.60
C SER A 78 24.93 -5.60 9.83
N LEU A 79 24.94 -5.50 8.50
CA LEU A 79 25.99 -6.13 7.70
C LEU A 79 27.27 -5.34 7.99
N ASP A 80 28.05 -5.82 8.95
CA ASP A 80 29.47 -5.51 9.10
C ASP A 80 30.27 -6.43 8.16
#